data_AF-A0A6J3PWT9-F1
#
_entry.id   AF-A0A6J3PWT9-F1
#
_cell.length_a   1.000
_cell.length_b   1.000
_cell.length_c   1.000
_cell.angle_alpha   90.00
_cell.angle_beta   90.00
_cell.angle_gamma   90.00
#
_symmetry.space_group_name_H-M   'P 1'
#
loop_
_entity.id
_entity.type
_entity.pdbx_description
1 polymer ?
#
loop_
_entity_poly.entity_id
_entity_poly.type
_entity_poly.pdbx_seq_one_letter_code
_entity_poly.pdbx_strand_id
1 'polypeptide(L)'
;MAGSAARSWEGHREHAFVLEPFDGANVAPHLWLNRFEVISDLSHWDHATKLRFLKESLRGDALEAYSGLSPEDQGEYGAVKEALLKTTGGPGAAHSYQPKEILFANSMGKGYYLKGNIGDVPVSFLVDSGAQVSVVHPRLWKEVTGGDLDTLRPFENVVKVANGAEMKILGVWDTVISLGTLKLKAAFLVANASAEDAIIGTDLLQDHNAVLDFEHRTCTLQGKKFRLLPVGGSLEDEFDLEFIEEELYSEEGRQQLPY
;
A
#
# COMPACT_ATOMS: atom_id res chain seq x y z
N MET A 1 50.27 -7.12 -30.76
CA MET A 1 49.10 -7.80 -31.34
C MET A 1 48.57 -8.80 -30.31
N ALA A 2 47.36 -8.54 -29.81
CA ALA A 2 46.41 -9.43 -29.11
C ALA A 2 46.92 -10.32 -27.94
N GLY A 3 46.30 -10.37 -26.76
CA GLY A 3 45.04 -9.81 -26.29
C GLY A 3 44.93 -10.15 -24.80
N SER A 4 44.55 -9.14 -24.01
CA SER A 4 44.32 -9.22 -22.58
C SER A 4 43.07 -10.06 -22.30
N ALA A 5 43.21 -11.15 -21.55
CA ALA A 5 42.09 -11.87 -20.95
C ALA A 5 42.07 -11.58 -19.45
N ALA A 6 41.45 -10.46 -19.10
CA ALA A 6 41.05 -10.17 -17.73
C ALA A 6 40.00 -11.20 -17.31
N ARG A 7 40.38 -12.14 -16.43
CA ARG A 7 39.42 -12.91 -15.65
C ARG A 7 38.87 -11.97 -14.58
N SER A 8 37.70 -11.39 -14.85
CA SER A 8 36.91 -10.73 -13.82
C SER A 8 36.41 -11.78 -12.83
N TRP A 9 37.06 -11.84 -11.66
CA TRP A 9 36.39 -12.30 -10.46
C TRP A 9 35.41 -11.19 -10.07
N GLU A 10 34.21 -11.23 -10.65
CA GLU A 10 33.06 -10.56 -10.05
C GLU A 10 32.68 -11.35 -8.81
N GLY A 11 33.37 -11.00 -7.72
CA GLY A 11 32.96 -11.39 -6.38
C GLY A 11 31.53 -10.93 -6.18
N HIS A 12 30.67 -11.87 -5.78
CA HIS A 12 29.43 -11.55 -5.12
C HIS A 12 29.76 -10.52 -4.02
N ARG A 13 29.35 -9.27 -4.25
CA ARG A 13 29.23 -8.30 -3.16
C ARG A 13 28.06 -8.78 -2.33
N GLU A 14 28.33 -9.68 -1.39
CA GLU A 14 27.47 -9.87 -0.25
C GLU A 14 27.32 -8.49 0.38
N HIS A 15 26.10 -7.94 0.33
CA HIS A 15 25.79 -6.68 0.98
C HIS A 15 25.99 -6.89 2.48
N ALA A 16 27.18 -6.56 2.99
CA ALA A 16 27.45 -6.62 4.41
C ALA A 16 26.54 -5.60 5.10
N PHE A 17 25.55 -6.10 5.83
CA PHE A 17 24.72 -5.25 6.67
C PHE A 17 25.60 -4.69 7.79
N VAL A 18 25.91 -3.39 7.70
CA VAL A 18 26.69 -2.70 8.73
C VAL A 18 25.74 -2.31 9.85
N LEU A 19 25.87 -2.98 11.00
CA LEU A 19 25.17 -2.60 12.20
C LEU A 19 25.93 -1.50 12.93
N GLU A 20 25.25 -0.42 13.29
CA GLU A 20 25.82 0.64 14.11
C GLU A 20 26.09 0.12 15.53
N PRO A 21 27.19 0.54 16.20
CA PRO A 21 27.42 0.19 17.60
C PRO A 21 26.27 0.65 18.50
N PHE A 22 26.06 0.00 19.64
CA PHE A 22 25.04 0.34 20.63
C PHE A 22 25.67 0.72 21.96
N ASP A 23 25.43 1.94 22.42
CA ASP A 23 25.96 2.45 23.68
C ASP A 23 24.90 2.57 24.80
N GLY A 24 23.63 2.29 24.49
CA GLY A 24 22.50 2.41 25.42
C GLY A 24 21.80 3.77 25.41
N ALA A 25 22.40 4.78 24.78
CA ALA A 25 21.86 6.15 24.68
C ALA A 25 21.60 6.60 23.23
N ASN A 26 22.30 6.02 22.26
CA ASN A 26 22.27 6.41 20.86
C ASN A 26 20.97 6.05 20.14
N VAL A 27 20.36 4.91 20.49
CA VAL A 27 19.10 4.41 19.92
C VAL A 27 18.31 3.72 21.03
N ALA A 28 16.98 3.69 20.92
CA ALA A 28 16.17 2.93 21.88
C ALA A 28 16.56 1.42 21.86
N PRO A 29 16.80 0.78 23.02
CA PRO A 29 17.34 -0.58 23.08
C PRO A 29 16.57 -1.62 22.25
N HIS A 30 15.23 -1.57 22.29
CA HIS A 30 14.37 -2.48 21.54
C HIS A 30 14.52 -2.33 20.01
N LEU A 31 14.75 -1.12 19.51
CA LEU A 31 14.86 -0.83 18.09
C LEU A 31 16.21 -1.32 17.55
N TRP A 32 17.28 -1.11 18.32
CA TRP A 32 18.59 -1.62 17.97
C TRP A 32 18.62 -3.14 17.97
N LEU A 33 18.05 -3.78 19.01
CA LEU A 33 17.93 -5.24 19.10
C LEU A 33 17.11 -5.83 17.95
N ASN A 34 16.03 -5.18 17.52
CA ASN A 34 15.25 -5.63 16.37
C ASN A 34 16.08 -5.59 15.07
N ARG A 35 16.84 -4.52 14.83
CA ARG A 35 17.74 -4.44 13.65
C ARG A 35 18.81 -5.54 13.70
N PHE A 36 19.38 -5.78 14.87
CA PHE A 36 20.34 -6.85 15.09
C PHE A 36 19.75 -8.24 14.77
N GLU A 37 18.52 -8.52 15.22
CA GLU A 37 17.82 -9.78 14.95
C GLU A 37 17.54 -9.97 13.45
N VAL A 38 17.05 -8.95 12.76
CA VAL A 38 16.81 -8.99 11.31
C VAL A 38 18.11 -9.25 10.55
N ILE A 39 19.21 -8.58 10.92
CA ILE A 39 20.51 -8.79 10.28
C ILE A 39 21.04 -10.21 10.56
N SER A 40 20.86 -10.71 11.78
CA SER A 40 21.23 -12.07 12.16
C SER A 40 20.49 -13.11 11.32
N ASP A 41 19.19 -12.91 11.09
CA ASP A 41 18.35 -13.83 10.31
C ASP A 41 18.73 -13.82 8.82
N LEU A 42 18.92 -12.62 8.25
CA LEU A 42 19.36 -12.43 6.85
C LEU A 42 20.77 -12.98 6.60
N SER A 43 21.64 -12.91 7.61
CA SER A 43 23.02 -13.38 7.51
C SER A 43 23.19 -14.84 7.96
N HIS A 44 22.09 -15.53 8.31
CA HIS A 44 22.08 -16.91 8.77
C HIS A 44 23.09 -17.22 9.89
N TRP A 45 23.23 -16.30 10.85
CA TRP A 45 24.17 -16.48 11.96
C TRP A 45 23.71 -17.60 12.89
N ASP A 46 24.63 -18.52 13.22
CA ASP A 46 24.42 -19.44 14.32
C ASP A 46 24.45 -18.72 15.68
N HIS A 47 24.04 -19.42 16.75
CA HIS A 47 23.94 -18.84 18.10
C HIS A 47 25.26 -18.22 18.58
N ALA A 48 26.38 -18.89 18.33
CA ALA A 48 27.70 -18.43 18.73
C ALA A 48 28.14 -17.17 17.96
N THR A 49 27.88 -17.13 16.66
CA THR A 49 28.17 -16.00 15.78
C THR A 49 27.30 -14.80 16.13
N LYS A 50 26.02 -15.03 16.39
CA LYS A 50 25.07 -14.01 16.87
C LYS A 50 25.59 -13.36 18.16
N LEU A 51 25.89 -14.14 19.20
CA LEU A 51 26.39 -13.57 20.45
C LEU A 51 27.72 -12.84 20.29
N ARG A 52 28.63 -13.34 19.44
CA ARG A 52 29.90 -12.68 19.15
C ARG A 52 29.65 -11.30 18.52
N PHE A 53 28.86 -11.22 17.46
CA PHE A 53 28.57 -9.94 16.80
C PHE A 53 27.79 -8.98 17.70
N LEU A 54 26.88 -9.49 18.53
CA LEU A 54 26.20 -8.68 19.52
C LEU A 54 27.21 -8.02 20.44
N LYS A 55 28.08 -8.81 21.08
CA LYS A 55 29.11 -8.30 22.00
C LYS A 55 30.03 -7.27 21.33
N GLU A 56 30.51 -7.56 20.13
CA GLU A 56 31.40 -6.65 19.37
C GLU A 56 30.72 -5.33 18.98
N SER A 57 29.39 -5.29 18.99
CA SER A 57 28.62 -4.08 18.68
C SER A 57 28.31 -3.23 19.92
N LEU A 58 28.51 -3.75 21.14
CA LEU A 58 28.21 -3.01 22.37
C LEU A 58 29.33 -2.01 22.73
N ARG A 59 28.95 -0.83 23.21
CA ARG A 59 29.82 0.24 23.72
C ARG A 59 29.21 0.80 25.01
N GLY A 60 29.96 1.63 25.74
CA GLY A 60 29.44 2.39 26.89
C GLY A 60 28.61 1.58 27.88
N ASP A 61 27.49 2.16 28.33
CA ASP A 61 26.57 1.59 29.33
C ASP A 61 26.01 0.22 28.90
N ALA A 62 25.81 0.02 27.59
CA ALA A 62 25.37 -1.26 27.05
C ALA A 62 26.42 -2.37 27.20
N LEU A 63 27.71 -2.04 27.02
CA LEU A 63 28.80 -2.99 27.25
C LEU A 63 28.98 -3.28 28.74
N GLU A 64 28.83 -2.28 29.61
CA GLU A 64 28.88 -2.47 31.06
C GLU A 64 27.76 -3.38 31.56
N ALA A 65 26.53 -3.21 31.04
CA ALA A 65 25.41 -4.07 31.36
C ALA A 65 25.64 -5.53 30.91
N TYR A 66 26.23 -5.74 29.74
CA TYR A 66 26.64 -7.07 29.27
C TYR A 66 27.73 -7.66 30.18
N SER A 67 28.75 -6.88 30.53
CA SER A 67 29.85 -7.33 31.39
C SER A 67 29.41 -7.64 32.83
N GLY A 68 28.30 -7.06 33.29
CA GLY A 68 27.69 -7.34 34.59
C GLY A 68 26.95 -8.68 34.68
N LEU A 69 26.72 -9.36 33.55
CA LEU A 69 26.07 -10.67 33.51
C LEU A 69 27.03 -11.80 33.89
N SER A 70 26.47 -12.89 34.43
CA SER A 70 27.24 -14.11 34.69
C SER A 70 27.76 -14.72 33.37
N PRO A 71 28.84 -15.52 33.39
CA PRO A 71 29.34 -16.19 32.18
C PRO A 71 28.30 -17.09 31.51
N GLU A 72 27.39 -17.66 32.30
CA GLU A 72 26.27 -18.48 31.81
C GLU A 72 25.24 -17.61 31.07
N ASP A 73 24.85 -16.48 31.68
CA ASP A 73 23.90 -15.53 31.08
C ASP A 73 24.46 -14.84 29.82
N GLN A 74 25.78 -14.60 29.75
CA GLN A 74 26.44 -14.08 28.56
C GLN A 74 26.35 -15.04 27.36
N GLY A 75 26.22 -16.35 27.62
CA GLY A 75 26.01 -17.39 26.62
C GLY A 75 24.55 -17.51 26.15
N GLU A 76 23.63 -16.79 26.77
CA GLU A 76 22.20 -16.86 26.52
C GLU A 76 21.68 -15.55 25.94
N TYR A 77 21.33 -15.56 24.65
CA TYR A 77 20.84 -14.38 23.96
C TYR A 77 19.64 -13.73 24.65
N GLY A 78 18.74 -14.55 25.22
CA GLY A 78 17.59 -14.05 25.98
C GLY A 78 17.99 -13.23 27.21
N ALA A 79 18.96 -13.71 27.99
CA ALA A 79 19.44 -13.00 29.18
C ALA A 79 20.17 -11.69 28.81
N VAL A 80 20.98 -11.74 27.75
CA VAL A 80 21.66 -10.55 27.22
C VAL A 80 20.66 -9.51 26.69
N LYS A 81 19.63 -9.95 25.96
CA LYS A 81 18.55 -9.08 25.46
C LYS A 81 17.84 -8.35 26.61
N GLU A 82 17.49 -9.07 27.66
CA GLU A 82 16.85 -8.49 28.85
C GLU A 82 17.74 -7.49 29.58
N ALA A 83 19.05 -7.73 29.63
CA ALA A 83 20.00 -6.79 30.22
C ALA A 83 20.09 -5.49 29.41
N LEU A 84 20.17 -5.59 28.08
CA LEU A 84 20.24 -4.44 27.18
C LEU A 84 18.94 -3.64 27.15
N LEU A 85 17.78 -4.28 27.30
CA LEU A 85 16.50 -3.56 27.43
C LEU A 85 16.44 -2.68 28.69
N LYS A 86 17.22 -2.99 29.72
CA LYS A 86 17.30 -2.23 30.96
C LYS A 86 18.29 -1.06 30.90
N THR A 87 19.14 -0.96 29.87
CA THR A 87 20.03 0.19 29.71
C THR A 87 19.23 1.35 29.14
N THR A 88 18.55 2.10 30.00
CA THR A 88 17.90 3.34 29.61
C THR A 88 18.91 4.47 29.64
N GLY A 89 19.21 5.04 28.48
CA GLY A 89 19.87 6.34 28.39
C GLY A 89 19.13 7.36 29.27
N GLY A 90 19.91 8.18 29.99
CA GLY A 90 19.38 9.26 30.84
C GLY A 90 18.44 10.22 30.09
N PRO A 91 17.80 11.17 30.80
CA PRO A 91 16.69 11.98 30.28
C PRO A 91 17.16 12.98 29.22
N GLY A 92 17.39 12.50 28.01
CA GLY A 92 17.81 13.26 26.85
C GLY A 92 17.69 12.37 25.62
N ALA A 93 16.66 12.62 24.82
CA ALA A 93 16.40 12.01 23.51
C ALA A 93 15.68 10.64 23.45
N ALA A 94 14.87 10.26 24.44
CA ALA A 94 13.86 9.23 24.23
C ALA A 94 12.64 9.81 23.48
N HIS A 95 12.72 9.92 22.15
CA HIS A 95 11.48 9.89 21.36
C HIS A 95 10.86 8.52 21.62
N SER A 96 9.68 8.51 22.23
CA SER A 96 8.89 7.31 22.48
C SER A 96 8.53 6.65 21.14
N TYR A 97 9.42 5.81 20.63
CA TYR A 97 9.06 4.78 19.68
C TYR A 97 8.60 3.59 20.52
N GLN A 98 7.38 3.65 21.04
CA GLN A 98 6.62 2.41 21.01
C GLN A 98 6.53 2.02 19.53
N PRO A 99 6.56 0.72 19.16
CA PRO A 99 6.01 0.35 17.88
C PRO A 99 4.62 0.96 17.88
N LYS A 100 4.41 2.02 17.11
CA LYS A 100 3.09 2.26 16.58
C LYS A 100 2.85 0.96 15.85
N GLU A 101 2.07 0.07 16.47
CA GLU A 101 1.34 -0.96 15.75
C GLU A 101 0.99 -0.31 14.44
N ILE A 102 1.54 -0.83 13.35
CA ILE A 102 1.59 -0.01 12.16
C ILE A 102 0.15 0.09 11.70
N LEU A 103 -0.47 1.22 12.06
CA LEU A 103 -1.67 1.79 11.51
C LEU A 103 -1.30 2.22 10.09
N PHE A 104 -0.82 1.28 9.28
CA PHE A 104 -0.70 1.44 7.84
C PHE A 104 -2.06 1.78 7.24
N ALA A 105 -3.16 1.46 7.93
CA ALA A 105 -4.51 1.81 7.52
C ALA A 105 -4.82 3.33 7.59
N ASN A 106 -4.14 4.14 8.42
CA ASN A 106 -4.58 5.52 8.68
C ASN A 106 -3.65 6.64 8.17
N SER A 107 -2.41 6.36 7.74
CA SER A 107 -1.44 7.43 7.44
C SER A 107 -0.53 7.26 6.22
N MET A 108 -0.76 6.28 5.34
CA MET A 108 -0.10 6.25 4.02
C MET A 108 -1.12 6.01 2.91
N GLY A 109 -1.58 7.11 2.29
CA GLY A 109 -2.55 7.12 1.20
C GLY A 109 -3.98 6.85 1.67
N LYS A 110 -4.82 7.90 1.75
CA LYS A 110 -6.26 7.68 1.78
C LYS A 110 -6.70 7.33 0.36
N GLY A 111 -7.32 6.17 0.16
CA GLY A 111 -7.97 5.85 -1.09
C GLY A 111 -9.02 6.91 -1.44
N TYR A 112 -9.16 7.21 -2.72
CA TYR A 112 -10.19 8.11 -3.21
C TYR A 112 -11.31 7.32 -3.86
N TYR A 113 -12.55 7.73 -3.61
CA TYR A 113 -13.73 7.00 -4.08
C TYR A 113 -14.63 7.87 -4.94
N LEU A 114 -15.29 7.22 -5.90
CA LEU A 114 -16.43 7.77 -6.62
C LEU A 114 -17.71 7.10 -6.11
N LYS A 115 -18.72 7.90 -5.76
CA LYS A 115 -20.07 7.39 -5.46
C LYS A 115 -20.83 7.21 -6.76
N GLY A 116 -21.48 6.06 -6.90
CA GLY A 116 -22.32 5.76 -8.04
C GLY A 116 -23.21 4.55 -7.79
N ASN A 117 -23.68 3.95 -8.88
CA ASN A 117 -24.56 2.78 -8.85
C ASN A 117 -24.17 1.76 -9.91
N ILE A 118 -24.45 0.49 -9.66
CA ILE A 118 -24.53 -0.55 -10.69
C ILE A 118 -25.94 -1.11 -10.65
N GLY A 119 -26.71 -0.92 -11.73
CA GLY A 119 -28.16 -1.08 -11.64
C GLY A 119 -28.74 -0.13 -10.59
N ASP A 120 -29.54 -0.67 -9.67
CA ASP A 120 -30.13 0.08 -8.56
C ASP A 120 -29.29 0.03 -7.26
N VAL A 121 -28.17 -0.70 -7.27
CA VAL A 121 -27.33 -0.89 -6.08
C VAL A 121 -26.32 0.27 -5.96
N PRO A 122 -26.31 1.03 -4.85
CA PRO A 122 -25.32 2.08 -4.62
C PRO A 122 -23.94 1.49 -4.30
N VAL A 123 -22.90 2.05 -4.90
CA VAL A 123 -21.52 1.55 -4.81
C VAL A 123 -20.56 2.72 -4.60
N SER A 124 -19.61 2.52 -3.69
CA SER A 124 -18.43 3.38 -3.53
C SER A 124 -17.26 2.72 -4.24
N PHE A 125 -16.89 3.25 -5.41
CA PHE A 125 -15.82 2.71 -6.24
C PHE A 125 -14.48 3.27 -5.79
N LEU A 126 -13.56 2.41 -5.34
CA LEU A 126 -12.18 2.82 -5.10
C LEU A 126 -11.53 3.17 -6.46
N VAL A 127 -10.97 4.36 -6.57
CA VAL A 127 -10.20 4.79 -7.74
C VAL A 127 -8.74 4.42 -7.51
N ASP A 128 -8.24 3.45 -8.28
CA ASP A 128 -6.90 2.89 -8.10
C ASP A 128 -6.12 2.88 -9.43
N SER A 129 -5.28 3.90 -9.62
CA SER A 129 -4.37 3.95 -10.78
C SER A 129 -3.21 2.94 -10.69
N GLY A 130 -3.05 2.24 -9.57
CA GLY A 130 -2.09 1.14 -9.40
C GLY A 130 -2.66 -0.22 -9.83
N ALA A 131 -3.98 -0.34 -9.99
CA ALA A 131 -4.62 -1.54 -10.48
C ALA A 131 -4.66 -1.53 -12.02
N GLN A 132 -4.15 -2.59 -12.66
CA GLN A 132 -4.21 -2.74 -14.11
C GLN A 132 -5.63 -3.04 -14.61
N VAL A 133 -6.41 -3.74 -13.80
CA VAL A 133 -7.75 -4.24 -14.14
C VAL A 133 -8.75 -3.82 -13.07
N SER A 134 -9.97 -3.53 -13.50
CA SER A 134 -11.09 -3.23 -12.62
C SER A 134 -11.66 -4.52 -12.03
N VAL A 135 -11.98 -4.49 -10.73
CA VAL A 135 -12.40 -5.67 -9.97
C VAL A 135 -13.67 -5.37 -9.19
N VAL A 136 -14.54 -6.37 -9.08
CA VAL A 136 -15.74 -6.31 -8.24
C VAL A 136 -15.80 -7.51 -7.31
N HIS A 137 -16.23 -7.27 -6.07
CA HIS A 137 -16.42 -8.33 -5.11
C HIS A 137 -17.62 -9.21 -5.52
N PRO A 138 -17.53 -10.56 -5.43
CA PRO A 138 -18.61 -11.47 -5.84
C PRO A 138 -19.95 -11.22 -5.15
N ARG A 139 -19.94 -10.64 -3.94
CA ARG A 139 -21.16 -10.24 -3.22
C ARG A 139 -21.94 -9.17 -4.00
N LEU A 140 -21.26 -8.11 -4.44
CA LEU A 140 -21.88 -7.01 -5.18
C LEU A 140 -22.41 -7.49 -6.54
N TRP A 141 -21.64 -8.31 -7.27
CA TRP A 141 -22.12 -8.94 -8.50
C TRP A 141 -23.41 -9.75 -8.26
N LYS A 142 -23.44 -10.62 -7.24
CA LYS A 142 -24.63 -11.41 -6.90
C LYS A 142 -25.83 -10.55 -6.51
N GLU A 143 -25.60 -9.46 -5.80
CA GLU A 143 -26.67 -8.55 -5.39
C GLU A 143 -27.33 -7.88 -6.60
N VAL A 144 -26.53 -7.45 -7.58
CA VAL A 144 -27.03 -6.79 -8.80
C VAL A 144 -27.68 -7.78 -9.77
N THR A 145 -27.12 -8.98 -9.93
CA THR A 145 -27.54 -9.94 -10.97
C THR A 145 -28.40 -11.08 -10.47
N GLY A 146 -28.60 -11.22 -9.16
CA GLY A 146 -29.14 -12.43 -8.55
C GLY A 146 -28.18 -13.63 -8.59
N GLY A 147 -26.92 -13.41 -8.98
CA GLY A 147 -25.92 -14.46 -9.15
C GLY A 147 -26.06 -15.25 -10.45
N ASP A 148 -26.68 -14.65 -11.47
CA ASP A 148 -26.85 -15.26 -12.80
C ASP A 148 -25.50 -15.43 -13.52
N LEU A 149 -25.04 -16.68 -13.62
CA LEU A 149 -23.77 -17.04 -14.24
C LEU A 149 -23.71 -16.71 -15.74
N ASP A 150 -24.85 -16.56 -16.42
CA ASP A 150 -24.90 -16.20 -17.83
C ASP A 150 -24.45 -14.73 -18.06
N THR A 151 -24.38 -13.93 -16.99
CA THR A 151 -23.80 -12.58 -17.01
C THR A 151 -22.26 -12.56 -17.00
N LEU A 152 -21.61 -13.72 -16.80
CA LEU A 152 -20.16 -13.83 -16.72
C LEU A 152 -19.58 -14.43 -18.00
N ARG A 153 -18.66 -13.69 -18.63
CA ARG A 153 -17.77 -14.26 -19.64
C ARG A 153 -16.66 -15.06 -18.96
N PRO A 154 -16.23 -16.20 -19.54
CA PRO A 154 -15.09 -16.95 -19.04
C PRO A 154 -13.83 -16.08 -18.97
N PHE A 155 -13.05 -16.26 -17.90
CA PHE A 155 -11.72 -15.67 -17.75
C PHE A 155 -10.71 -16.81 -17.68
N GLU A 156 -9.90 -16.97 -18.72
CA GLU A 156 -9.02 -18.13 -18.90
C GLU A 156 -7.63 -17.96 -18.25
N ASN A 157 -7.33 -16.77 -17.72
CA ASN A 157 -6.04 -16.48 -17.12
C ASN A 157 -6.03 -16.73 -15.60
N VAL A 158 -4.87 -17.10 -15.07
CA VAL A 158 -4.65 -17.23 -13.62
C VAL A 158 -4.08 -15.94 -13.06
N VAL A 159 -4.81 -15.30 -12.14
CA VAL A 159 -4.31 -14.12 -11.41
C VAL A 159 -3.58 -14.59 -10.15
N LYS A 160 -2.28 -14.27 -10.03
CA LYS A 160 -1.51 -14.53 -8.81
C LYS A 160 -1.42 -13.27 -7.96
N VAL A 161 -1.76 -13.39 -6.68
CA VAL A 161 -1.56 -12.29 -5.71
C VAL A 161 -0.11 -12.27 -5.19
N ALA A 162 0.29 -11.19 -4.53
CA ALA A 162 1.67 -10.93 -4.11
C ALA A 162 2.28 -12.00 -3.17
N ASN A 163 1.45 -12.81 -2.50
CA ASN A 163 1.89 -13.94 -1.67
C ASN A 163 2.05 -15.27 -2.45
N GLY A 164 1.83 -15.27 -3.77
CA GLY A 164 1.92 -16.45 -4.63
C GLY A 164 0.65 -17.31 -4.71
N ALA A 165 -0.41 -16.98 -3.95
CA ALA A 165 -1.69 -17.68 -4.05
C ALA A 165 -2.43 -17.32 -5.35
N GLU A 166 -3.21 -18.28 -5.87
CA GLU A 166 -4.09 -18.03 -7.00
C GLU A 166 -5.37 -17.36 -6.51
N MET A 167 -5.71 -16.22 -7.12
CA MET A 167 -6.97 -15.55 -6.89
C MET A 167 -8.05 -16.24 -7.71
N LYS A 168 -9.13 -16.67 -7.04
CA LYS A 168 -10.27 -17.28 -7.72
C LYS A 168 -11.08 -16.19 -8.45
N ILE A 169 -10.97 -16.17 -9.77
CA ILE A 169 -11.79 -15.35 -10.66
C ILE A 169 -13.03 -16.15 -11.05
N LEU A 170 -14.23 -15.59 -10.87
CA LEU A 170 -15.48 -16.22 -11.32
C LEU A 170 -15.73 -16.00 -12.82
N GLY A 171 -15.29 -14.85 -13.34
CA GLY A 171 -15.41 -14.47 -14.74
C GLY A 171 -15.25 -12.96 -14.92
N VAL A 172 -15.45 -12.51 -16.15
CA VAL A 172 -15.55 -11.09 -16.51
C VAL A 172 -17.02 -10.71 -16.58
N TRP A 173 -17.40 -9.65 -15.87
CA TRP A 173 -18.76 -9.10 -15.91
C TRP A 173 -18.78 -7.78 -16.66
N ASP A 174 -19.43 -7.75 -17.82
CA ASP A 174 -19.72 -6.51 -18.53
C ASP A 174 -21.00 -5.88 -17.99
N THR A 175 -20.93 -4.61 -17.62
CA THR A 175 -22.04 -3.88 -16.99
C THR A 175 -21.98 -2.39 -17.32
N VAL A 176 -22.90 -1.62 -16.74
CA VAL A 176 -22.91 -0.17 -16.80
C VAL A 176 -22.89 0.37 -15.38
N ILE A 177 -21.92 1.23 -15.08
CA ILE A 177 -21.90 2.00 -13.84
C ILE A 177 -22.51 3.38 -14.10
N SER A 178 -23.21 3.91 -13.11
CA SER A 178 -23.79 5.26 -13.15
C SER A 178 -23.10 6.14 -12.12
N LEU A 179 -22.54 7.26 -12.54
CA LEU A 179 -22.00 8.32 -11.68
C LEU A 179 -22.89 9.55 -11.88
N GLY A 180 -23.84 9.78 -10.95
CA GLY A 180 -24.91 10.75 -11.16
C GLY A 180 -25.70 10.44 -12.45
N THR A 181 -25.72 11.38 -13.40
CA THR A 181 -26.39 11.20 -14.70
C THR A 181 -25.51 10.52 -15.76
N LEU A 182 -24.21 10.36 -15.51
CA LEU A 182 -23.29 9.76 -16.46
C LEU A 182 -23.34 8.23 -16.36
N LYS A 183 -23.51 7.56 -17.50
CA LYS A 183 -23.46 6.10 -17.61
C LYS A 183 -22.19 5.67 -18.33
N LEU A 184 -21.40 4.81 -17.70
CA LEU A 184 -20.13 4.33 -18.22
C LEU A 184 -20.21 2.81 -18.39
N LYS A 185 -19.83 2.32 -19.56
CA LYS A 185 -19.65 0.88 -19.79
C LYS A 185 -18.45 0.41 -18.98
N ALA A 186 -18.56 -0.73 -18.32
CA ALA A 186 -17.50 -1.28 -17.50
C ALA A 186 -17.37 -2.78 -17.69
N ALA A 187 -16.14 -3.29 -17.59
CA ALA A 187 -15.85 -4.71 -17.49
C ALA A 187 -15.10 -4.94 -16.17
N PHE A 188 -15.66 -5.77 -15.30
CA PHE A 188 -15.05 -6.10 -14.01
C PHE A 188 -14.63 -7.56 -13.97
N LEU A 189 -13.45 -7.84 -13.43
CA LEU A 189 -13.14 -9.19 -12.93
C LEU A 189 -13.93 -9.42 -11.65
N VAL A 190 -14.70 -10.51 -11.60
CA VAL A 190 -15.45 -10.87 -10.39
C VAL A 190 -14.58 -11.77 -9.52
N ALA A 191 -14.02 -11.20 -8.45
CA ALA A 191 -13.02 -11.88 -7.63
C ALA A 191 -12.99 -11.34 -6.19
N ASN A 192 -12.68 -12.22 -5.24
CA ASN A 192 -12.41 -11.81 -3.86
C ASN A 192 -10.96 -11.31 -3.74
N ALA A 193 -10.71 -10.13 -4.29
CA ALA A 193 -9.38 -9.54 -4.44
C ALA A 193 -9.03 -8.51 -3.37
N SER A 194 -10.04 -7.94 -2.72
CA SER A 194 -9.94 -6.67 -1.99
C SER A 194 -11.00 -6.59 -0.88
N ALA A 195 -10.79 -5.69 0.08
CA ALA A 195 -11.81 -5.40 1.10
C ALA A 195 -12.94 -4.52 0.55
N GLU A 196 -12.67 -3.81 -0.55
CA GLU A 196 -13.55 -2.91 -1.25
C GLU A 196 -14.53 -3.68 -2.14
N ASP A 197 -15.77 -3.19 -2.22
CA ASP A 197 -16.81 -3.82 -3.05
C ASP A 197 -16.53 -3.69 -4.55
N ALA A 198 -15.90 -2.59 -4.99
CA ALA A 198 -15.50 -2.37 -6.37
C ALA A 198 -14.26 -1.46 -6.47
N ILE A 199 -13.36 -1.81 -7.38
CA ILE A 199 -12.16 -1.06 -7.74
C ILE A 199 -12.24 -0.68 -9.22
N ILE A 200 -12.09 0.61 -9.51
CA ILE A 200 -11.89 1.15 -10.85
C ILE A 200 -10.37 1.25 -11.08
N GLY A 201 -9.87 0.32 -11.88
CA GLY A 201 -8.48 0.25 -12.32
C GLY A 201 -8.21 1.14 -13.53
N THR A 202 -6.96 1.10 -13.97
CA THR A 202 -6.46 1.87 -15.10
C THR A 202 -7.12 1.54 -16.43
N ASP A 203 -7.63 0.31 -16.61
CA ASP A 203 -8.44 -0.08 -17.77
C ASP A 203 -9.66 0.84 -17.94
N LEU A 204 -10.51 0.97 -16.92
CA LEU A 204 -11.69 1.83 -16.99
C LEU A 204 -11.33 3.31 -16.99
N LEU A 205 -10.30 3.70 -16.23
CA LEU A 205 -9.85 5.09 -16.21
C LEU A 205 -9.38 5.52 -17.60
N GLN A 206 -8.64 4.68 -18.31
CA GLN A 206 -8.16 4.97 -19.67
C GLN A 206 -9.31 4.94 -20.69
N ASP A 207 -10.17 3.91 -20.64
CA ASP A 207 -11.30 3.76 -21.57
C ASP A 207 -12.25 4.97 -21.56
N HIS A 208 -12.38 5.63 -20.40
CA HIS A 208 -13.24 6.81 -20.23
C HIS A 208 -12.49 8.13 -20.13
N ASN A 209 -11.21 8.16 -20.52
CA ASN A 209 -10.35 9.35 -20.53
C ASN A 209 -10.33 10.11 -19.19
N ALA A 210 -10.14 9.37 -18.10
CA ALA A 210 -10.16 9.91 -16.76
C ALA A 210 -9.00 10.90 -16.53
N VAL A 211 -9.31 12.03 -15.90
CA VAL A 211 -8.32 12.96 -15.34
C VAL A 211 -8.49 13.00 -13.84
N LEU A 212 -7.49 12.51 -13.11
CA LEU A 212 -7.45 12.57 -11.65
C LEU A 212 -6.73 13.84 -11.20
N ASP A 213 -7.47 14.74 -10.58
CA ASP A 213 -6.97 15.97 -10.00
C ASP A 213 -7.04 15.87 -8.48
N PHE A 214 -5.90 15.56 -7.87
CA PHE A 214 -5.80 15.40 -6.42
C PHE A 214 -5.73 16.73 -5.67
N GLU A 215 -5.35 17.83 -6.34
CA GLU A 215 -5.34 19.17 -5.74
C GLU A 215 -6.77 19.62 -5.48
N HIS A 216 -7.64 19.47 -6.48
CA HIS A 216 -9.05 19.85 -6.40
C HIS A 216 -9.96 18.71 -5.93
N ARG A 217 -9.41 17.51 -5.70
CA ARG A 217 -10.14 16.28 -5.36
C ARG A 217 -11.27 15.99 -6.34
N THR A 218 -10.95 16.01 -7.63
CA THR A 218 -11.91 15.68 -8.69
C THR A 218 -11.39 14.60 -9.62
N CYS A 219 -12.32 13.84 -10.17
CA CYS A 219 -12.11 12.94 -11.29
C CYS A 219 -12.98 13.44 -12.45
N THR A 220 -12.37 13.77 -13.58
CA THR A 220 -13.12 14.10 -14.80
C THR A 220 -13.25 12.86 -15.65
N LEU A 221 -14.49 12.47 -15.99
CA LEU A 221 -14.81 11.34 -16.87
C LEU A 221 -15.74 11.83 -17.98
N GLN A 222 -15.37 11.60 -19.24
CA GLN A 222 -16.13 12.07 -20.41
C GLN A 222 -16.55 13.55 -20.34
N GLY A 223 -15.66 14.41 -19.83
CA GLY A 223 -15.89 15.86 -19.69
C GLY A 223 -16.72 16.28 -18.48
N LYS A 224 -17.24 15.34 -17.68
CA LYS A 224 -17.96 15.64 -16.42
C LYS A 224 -17.04 15.47 -15.21
N LYS A 225 -17.08 16.42 -14.28
CA LYS A 225 -16.29 16.39 -13.05
C LYS A 225 -17.08 15.73 -11.91
N PHE A 226 -16.41 14.83 -11.19
CA PHE A 226 -16.94 14.14 -10.02
C PHE A 226 -16.02 14.36 -8.83
N ARG A 227 -16.57 14.54 -7.63
CA ARG A 227 -15.77 14.68 -6.41
C ARG A 227 -15.15 13.33 -6.02
N LEU A 228 -13.87 13.35 -5.71
CA LEU A 228 -13.14 12.24 -5.13
C LEU A 228 -13.27 12.29 -3.59
N LEU A 229 -13.89 11.26 -3.01
CA LEU A 229 -14.15 11.19 -1.58
C LEU A 229 -13.02 10.43 -0.85
N PRO A 230 -12.41 10.99 0.19
CA PRO A 230 -11.36 10.30 0.95
C PRO A 230 -11.94 9.26 1.93
N VAL A 231 -11.19 8.20 2.23
CA VAL A 231 -11.53 7.26 3.33
C VAL A 231 -11.61 7.99 4.68
N GLY A 232 -12.71 7.78 5.41
CA GLY A 232 -12.89 8.30 6.77
C GLY A 232 -13.09 9.82 6.85
N GLY A 233 -13.65 10.43 5.81
CA GLY A 233 -14.13 11.82 5.86
C GLY A 233 -15.29 11.99 6.84
N SER A 234 -15.30 13.14 7.53
CA SER A 234 -16.40 13.61 8.37
C SER A 234 -17.71 13.67 7.58
N LEU A 235 -18.86 13.56 8.26
CA LEU A 235 -20.22 13.74 7.70
C LEU A 235 -20.38 15.04 6.87
N GLU A 236 -19.48 16.01 7.04
CA GLU A 236 -19.42 17.24 6.25
C GLU A 236 -19.13 17.01 4.75
N ASP A 237 -18.51 15.88 4.35
CA ASP A 237 -18.33 15.50 2.94
C ASP A 237 -19.63 14.98 2.27
N GLU A 238 -20.70 14.69 3.03
CA GLU A 238 -22.00 14.28 2.49
C GLU A 238 -22.91 15.46 2.09
N PHE A 239 -22.58 16.69 2.49
CA PHE A 239 -23.42 17.87 2.26
C PHE A 239 -23.10 18.67 0.99
N ASP A 240 -22.00 18.36 0.28
CA ASP A 240 -21.69 18.93 -1.05
C ASP A 240 -22.29 18.07 -2.18
N LEU A 241 -23.57 17.73 -2.05
CA LEU A 241 -24.34 16.97 -3.05
C LEU A 241 -24.94 17.84 -4.17
N GLU A 242 -24.66 19.14 -4.21
CA GLU A 242 -25.19 20.01 -5.27
C GLU A 242 -24.12 20.40 -6.29
N PHE A 243 -24.20 19.71 -7.44
CA PHE A 243 -23.95 20.22 -8.79
C PHE A 243 -22.69 21.08 -9.04
N ILE A 244 -21.74 20.50 -9.78
CA ILE A 244 -21.00 21.29 -10.78
C ILE A 244 -21.43 20.79 -12.17
N GLU A 245 -22.65 21.16 -12.57
CA GLU A 245 -22.93 21.32 -14.00
C GLU A 245 -22.37 22.68 -14.41
N GLU A 246 -21.14 22.72 -14.94
CA GLU A 246 -20.74 23.85 -15.77
C GLU A 246 -21.50 23.73 -17.10
N GLU A 247 -22.64 24.41 -17.19
CA GLU A 247 -23.29 24.70 -18.48
C GLU A 247 -22.29 25.49 -19.35
N LEU A 248 -21.77 24.86 -20.39
CA LEU A 248 -21.12 25.54 -21.49
C LEU A 248 -22.16 26.39 -22.21
N TYR A 249 -22.22 27.68 -21.90
CA TYR A 249 -22.90 28.66 -22.76
C TYR A 249 -22.23 28.64 -24.13
N SER A 250 -22.95 28.13 -25.13
CA SER A 250 -22.60 28.26 -26.53
C SER A 250 -22.75 29.73 -26.95
N GLU A 251 -21.63 30.40 -27.24
CA GLU A 251 -21.63 31.62 -28.04
C GLU A 251 -21.92 31.29 -29.51
N GLU A 252 -23.16 30.88 -29.82
CA GLU A 252 -23.69 30.89 -31.18
C GLU A 252 -24.70 32.02 -31.31
N GLY A 253 -24.23 33.21 -31.66
CA GLY A 253 -25.13 34.36 -31.77
C GLY A 253 -24.53 35.66 -32.30
N ARG A 254 -23.43 35.64 -33.06
CA ARG A 254 -23.00 36.83 -33.82
C ARG A 254 -22.43 36.43 -35.18
N GLN A 255 -23.31 36.37 -36.17
CA GLN A 255 -23.07 36.93 -37.51
C GLN A 255 -24.31 36.76 -38.38
N GLN A 256 -24.95 37.87 -38.75
CA GLN A 256 -25.13 38.33 -40.14
C GLN A 256 -26.14 39.50 -40.17
N LEU A 257 -25.66 40.68 -40.59
CA LEU A 257 -26.50 41.75 -41.16
C LEU A 257 -26.19 41.78 -42.67
N PRO A 258 -27.18 41.67 -43.56
CA PRO A 258 -26.98 42.08 -44.94
C PRO A 258 -27.33 43.56 -45.13
N TYR A 259 -26.58 44.21 -46.03
CA TYR A 259 -26.90 45.50 -46.64
C TYR A 259 -28.17 45.43 -47.48
#